data_AF-A0A7I7XTK4-F1
#
_entry.id   AF-A0A7I7XTK4-F1
#
_cell.length_a   1.000
_cell.length_b   1.000
_cell.length_c   1.000
_cell.angle_alpha   90.00
_cell.angle_beta   90.00
_cell.angle_gamma   90.00
#
_symmetry.space_group_name_H-M   'P 1'
#
loop_
_entity.id
_entity.type
_entity.pdbx_description
1 polymer ?
#
loop_
_entity_poly.entity_id
_entity_poly.type
_entity_poly.pdbx_seq_one_letter_code
_entity_poly.pdbx_strand_id
1 'polypeptide(L)'
;MSNSSAQRNWDTVTDVVVLGTGGAGLTAALAAVHGGAKVAVYEKADTVGGTTAVSGGIAWIPAHHRSPEGELTVEDAMAYLRAQSFGAMDEELVETFVRTGPAMIDFVEAHSDMRFEIATGFPDYKPELPGGRPGGGRSLGPVPYDLNRIPQWRDRITSFPPDFSNVGIDAETRARLHADIDDATGDIVVAGTALIAGLLKGLLDAGIEPVTGARATELLTAPDGAVTGVRINFGDKTIDVGARRAVILANGGFEWDTGLVEAFLRGPMHGPVSPPYNTGDALRMAMARGADLANMGEAWWVPIVQIPDDTIEGHQRSRSVRLERTRPRSIIVNRAGRRFINEACDYNSMAGAFQYLHPRDGYVNDPAWIVFDDQHLKRYGFLGVEPGQDAPEWFCRSRDLAELGEKTGIDPAGLAQTIAAWNSNVDVDDPHDPDFGRGSSSYDGYWGDPNATTDAGKTLGPLDTAPYYAVPVALGAMGTKGGPRTDRDGRVRHVSGEVIPGLYAAGNAMAGVTGRAYGGAGGTIGPAMVFGFRAGQHAATGTSVS
;
A
#
# COMPACT_ATOMS: atom_id res chain seq x y z
N MET A 1 -43.33 20.42 -29.26
CA MET A 1 -42.39 19.62 -30.07
C MET A 1 -41.84 18.55 -29.17
N SER A 2 -42.06 17.28 -29.52
CA SER A 2 -41.67 16.11 -28.75
C SER A 2 -40.15 16.03 -28.60
N ASN A 3 -39.63 16.11 -27.38
CA ASN A 3 -38.28 15.68 -27.09
C ASN A 3 -38.40 14.32 -26.41
N SER A 4 -38.47 13.25 -27.22
CA SER A 4 -38.22 11.92 -26.70
C SER A 4 -36.78 11.91 -26.24
N SER A 5 -36.54 11.78 -24.94
CA SER A 5 -35.24 11.33 -24.45
C SER A 5 -34.95 10.01 -25.16
N ALA A 6 -33.97 10.01 -26.06
CA ALA A 6 -33.53 8.78 -26.70
C ALA A 6 -33.12 7.83 -25.57
N GLN A 7 -33.89 6.75 -25.39
CA GLN A 7 -33.61 5.74 -24.39
C GLN A 7 -32.24 5.16 -24.74
N ARG A 8 -31.24 5.38 -23.88
CA ARG A 8 -29.88 4.90 -24.12
C ARG A 8 -29.95 3.36 -24.20
N ASN A 9 -29.45 2.81 -25.30
CA ASN A 9 -29.36 1.36 -25.46
C ASN A 9 -28.15 0.87 -24.65
N TRP A 10 -28.43 0.10 -23.61
CA TRP A 10 -27.41 -0.51 -22.76
C TRP A 10 -27.08 -1.91 -23.28
N ASP A 11 -25.80 -2.25 -23.35
CA ASP A 11 -25.36 -3.62 -23.67
C ASP A 11 -25.69 -4.58 -22.52
N THR A 12 -25.63 -4.10 -21.28
CA THR A 12 -26.01 -4.85 -20.08
C THR A 12 -26.52 -3.87 -19.02
N VAL A 13 -27.47 -4.30 -18.18
CA VAL A 13 -28.01 -3.48 -17.08
C VAL A 13 -28.03 -4.27 -15.77
N THR A 14 -27.33 -3.75 -14.78
CA THR A 14 -27.27 -4.29 -13.41
C THR A 14 -27.73 -3.25 -12.39
N ASP A 15 -27.75 -3.58 -11.10
CA ASP A 15 -28.11 -2.60 -10.07
C ASP A 15 -26.88 -1.80 -9.63
N VAL A 16 -25.76 -2.49 -9.36
CA VAL A 16 -24.49 -1.88 -8.97
C VAL A 16 -23.37 -2.35 -9.90
N VAL A 17 -22.59 -1.41 -10.42
CA VAL A 17 -21.34 -1.69 -11.14
C VAL A 17 -20.16 -1.36 -10.25
N VAL A 18 -19.23 -2.29 -10.07
CA VAL A 18 -17.98 -2.08 -9.33
C VAL A 18 -16.80 -2.13 -10.30
N LEU A 19 -15.93 -1.13 -10.21
CA LEU A 19 -14.76 -1.01 -11.07
C LEU A 19 -13.50 -1.25 -10.24
N GLY A 20 -12.74 -2.28 -10.59
CA GLY A 20 -11.53 -2.71 -9.90
C GLY A 20 -11.76 -3.91 -8.97
N THR A 21 -10.76 -4.77 -8.89
CA THR A 21 -10.82 -6.04 -8.12
C THR A 21 -9.79 -6.12 -6.99
N GLY A 22 -9.26 -4.98 -6.54
CA GLY A 22 -8.50 -4.92 -5.29
C GLY A 22 -9.40 -5.17 -4.06
N GLY A 23 -8.81 -5.14 -2.86
CA GLY A 23 -9.54 -5.40 -1.61
C GLY A 23 -10.80 -4.54 -1.44
N ALA A 24 -10.72 -3.24 -1.77
CA ALA A 24 -11.89 -2.35 -1.76
C ALA A 24 -13.01 -2.82 -2.70
N GLY A 25 -12.66 -3.17 -3.94
CA GLY A 25 -13.62 -3.51 -4.98
C GLY A 25 -14.32 -4.85 -4.72
N LEU A 26 -13.56 -5.88 -4.34
CA LEU A 26 -14.15 -7.18 -4.01
C LEU A 26 -15.02 -7.11 -2.75
N THR A 27 -14.60 -6.38 -1.71
CA THR A 27 -15.43 -6.15 -0.52
C THR A 27 -16.68 -5.35 -0.84
N ALA A 28 -16.60 -4.33 -1.72
CA ALA A 28 -17.77 -3.57 -2.16
C ALA A 28 -18.77 -4.42 -2.96
N ALA A 29 -18.27 -5.25 -3.89
CA ALA A 29 -19.11 -6.16 -4.64
C ALA A 29 -19.79 -7.19 -3.72
N LEU A 30 -19.07 -7.71 -2.73
CA LEU A 30 -19.60 -8.69 -1.77
C LEU A 30 -20.68 -8.05 -0.89
N ALA A 31 -20.43 -6.85 -0.37
CA ALA A 31 -21.42 -6.08 0.37
C ALA A 31 -22.66 -5.77 -0.47
N ALA A 32 -22.49 -5.37 -1.74
CA ALA A 32 -23.61 -5.05 -2.62
C ALA A 32 -24.48 -6.27 -2.93
N VAL A 33 -23.88 -7.43 -3.23
CA VAL A 33 -24.65 -8.65 -3.57
C VAL A 33 -25.40 -9.18 -2.34
N HIS A 34 -24.78 -9.15 -1.15
CA HIS A 34 -25.46 -9.52 0.10
C HIS A 34 -26.46 -8.48 0.59
N GLY A 35 -26.34 -7.23 0.14
CA GLY A 35 -27.37 -6.19 0.23
C GLY A 35 -28.53 -6.37 -0.77
N GLY A 36 -28.54 -7.45 -1.55
CA GLY A 36 -29.62 -7.81 -2.48
C GLY A 36 -29.57 -7.08 -3.83
N ALA A 37 -28.43 -6.49 -4.21
CA ALA A 37 -28.24 -5.91 -5.54
C ALA A 37 -27.79 -6.97 -6.55
N LYS A 38 -28.20 -6.82 -7.82
CA LYS A 38 -27.46 -7.43 -8.93
C LYS A 38 -26.17 -6.66 -9.14
N VAL A 39 -25.04 -7.36 -9.22
CA VAL A 39 -23.71 -6.76 -9.27
C VAL A 39 -22.98 -7.17 -10.55
N ALA A 40 -22.28 -6.23 -11.17
CA ALA A 40 -21.27 -6.52 -12.20
C ALA A 40 -19.92 -5.93 -11.77
N VAL A 41 -18.85 -6.70 -11.92
CA VAL A 41 -17.49 -6.30 -11.53
C VAL A 41 -16.59 -6.30 -12.75
N TYR A 42 -15.88 -5.21 -12.98
CA TYR A 42 -14.97 -5.06 -14.11
C TYR A 42 -13.55 -4.73 -13.65
N GLU A 43 -12.58 -5.47 -14.18
CA GLU A 43 -11.15 -5.29 -13.97
C GLU A 43 -10.49 -4.99 -15.30
N LYS A 44 -9.59 -4.01 -15.33
CA LYS A 44 -8.94 -3.64 -16.59
C LYS A 44 -7.75 -4.51 -16.92
N ALA A 45 -7.08 -5.06 -15.92
CA ALA A 45 -6.02 -6.05 -16.11
C ALA A 45 -6.61 -7.41 -16.51
N ASP A 46 -5.77 -8.29 -17.05
CA ASP A 46 -6.17 -9.68 -17.36
C ASP A 46 -6.28 -10.56 -16.10
N THR A 47 -5.73 -10.07 -14.98
CA THR A 47 -5.75 -10.70 -13.66
C THR A 47 -6.48 -9.85 -12.63
N VAL A 48 -7.01 -10.47 -11.57
CA VAL A 48 -7.68 -9.76 -10.48
C VAL A 48 -6.74 -9.43 -9.33
N GLY A 49 -7.16 -8.48 -8.49
CA GLY A 49 -6.51 -8.20 -7.20
C GLY A 49 -5.60 -6.97 -7.16
N GLY A 50 -5.05 -6.55 -8.30
CA GLY A 50 -4.19 -5.36 -8.41
C GLY A 50 -3.10 -5.30 -7.34
N THR A 51 -2.86 -4.10 -6.79
CA THR A 51 -1.85 -3.90 -5.73
C THR A 51 -2.13 -4.74 -4.47
N THR A 52 -3.40 -5.02 -4.15
CA THR A 52 -3.75 -5.81 -2.97
C THR A 52 -3.20 -7.24 -3.07
N ALA A 53 -3.25 -7.86 -4.25
CA ALA A 53 -2.78 -9.24 -4.43
C ALA A 53 -1.27 -9.39 -4.17
N VAL A 54 -0.46 -8.41 -4.58
CA VAL A 54 1.00 -8.44 -4.40
C VAL A 54 1.46 -7.86 -3.05
N SER A 55 0.50 -7.63 -2.14
CA SER A 55 0.75 -7.04 -0.82
C SER A 55 0.96 -8.07 0.28
N GLY A 56 1.26 -7.61 1.51
CA GLY A 56 1.20 -8.43 2.72
C GLY A 56 -0.21 -8.90 3.10
N GLY A 57 -1.28 -8.39 2.46
CA GLY A 57 -2.66 -8.77 2.75
C GLY A 57 -3.19 -8.26 4.09
N ILE A 58 -2.39 -7.51 4.85
CA ILE A 58 -2.73 -7.03 6.19
C ILE A 58 -3.78 -5.93 6.12
N ALA A 59 -4.84 -6.03 6.92
CA ALA A 59 -5.80 -4.97 7.18
C ALA A 59 -5.57 -4.39 8.59
N TRP A 60 -5.30 -3.10 8.68
CA TRP A 60 -5.16 -2.42 9.98
C TRP A 60 -6.54 -2.01 10.50
N ILE A 61 -7.00 -2.64 11.58
CA ILE A 61 -8.28 -2.38 12.24
C ILE A 61 -7.98 -1.95 13.68
N PRO A 62 -7.97 -0.64 13.98
CA PRO A 62 -7.31 -0.15 15.19
C PRO A 62 -8.11 -0.27 16.48
N ALA A 63 -9.41 -0.56 16.37
CA ALA A 63 -10.30 -0.78 17.49
C ALA A 63 -11.09 -2.08 17.27
N HIS A 64 -10.95 -3.04 18.18
CA HIS A 64 -11.64 -4.33 18.17
C HIS A 64 -11.39 -5.12 19.46
N HIS A 65 -12.17 -6.18 19.70
CA HIS A 65 -12.04 -7.08 20.84
C HIS A 65 -11.29 -8.40 20.54
N ARG A 66 -10.64 -8.51 19.37
CA ARG A 66 -9.93 -9.73 18.94
C ARG A 66 -8.52 -9.87 19.54
N SER A 67 -7.95 -8.82 20.12
CA SER A 67 -6.57 -8.85 20.64
C SER A 67 -6.45 -9.72 21.89
N PRO A 68 -5.43 -10.61 21.97
CA PRO A 68 -5.19 -11.42 23.15
C PRO A 68 -4.76 -10.58 24.37
N GLU A 69 -4.27 -9.36 24.15
CA GLU A 69 -3.83 -8.43 25.20
C GLU A 69 -4.98 -7.59 25.80
N GLY A 70 -6.21 -7.77 25.30
CA GLY A 70 -7.39 -7.05 25.75
C GLY A 70 -8.01 -6.17 24.66
N GLU A 71 -9.03 -5.40 25.03
CA GLU A 71 -9.76 -4.55 24.10
C GLU A 71 -8.87 -3.44 23.53
N LEU A 72 -8.94 -3.25 22.21
CA LEU A 72 -8.37 -2.11 21.51
C LEU A 72 -9.50 -1.09 21.30
N THR A 73 -9.39 0.07 21.94
CA THR A 73 -10.49 1.04 22.04
C THR A 73 -10.51 2.02 20.87
N VAL A 74 -11.69 2.56 20.57
CA VAL A 74 -11.86 3.67 19.63
C VAL A 74 -11.12 4.92 20.11
N GLU A 75 -11.13 5.18 21.41
CA GLU A 75 -10.45 6.35 22.00
C GLU A 75 -8.94 6.34 21.71
N ASP A 76 -8.27 5.21 21.96
CA ASP A 76 -6.84 5.07 21.69
C ASP A 76 -6.53 5.21 20.19
N ALA A 77 -7.36 4.57 19.34
CA ALA A 77 -7.20 4.65 17.89
C ALA A 77 -7.33 6.10 17.38
N MET A 78 -8.31 6.84 17.88
CA MET A 78 -8.53 8.24 17.52
C MET A 78 -7.43 9.15 18.07
N ALA A 79 -6.96 8.94 19.30
CA ALA A 79 -5.83 9.67 19.87
C ALA A 79 -4.58 9.49 19.00
N TYR A 80 -4.33 8.26 18.57
CA TYR A 80 -3.16 7.91 17.76
C TYR A 80 -3.21 8.52 16.35
N LEU A 81 -4.33 8.40 15.65
CA LEU A 81 -4.49 9.00 14.32
C LEU A 81 -4.47 10.53 14.39
N ARG A 82 -5.07 11.13 15.43
CA ARG A 82 -5.03 12.58 15.64
C ARG A 82 -3.60 13.08 15.85
N ALA A 83 -2.79 12.37 16.64
CA ALA A 83 -1.38 12.71 16.87
C ALA A 83 -0.54 12.71 15.58
N GLN A 84 -0.88 11.86 14.60
CA GLN A 84 -0.20 11.79 13.30
C GLN A 84 -0.75 12.75 12.23
N SER A 85 -1.98 13.24 12.42
CA SER A 85 -2.68 14.02 11.39
C SER A 85 -2.08 15.40 11.15
N PHE A 86 -1.31 15.93 12.12
CA PHE A 86 -0.87 17.33 12.16
C PHE A 86 -2.03 18.33 11.98
N GLY A 87 -3.22 18.00 12.49
CA GLY A 87 -4.43 18.81 12.37
C GLY A 87 -5.11 18.72 11.00
N ALA A 88 -4.63 17.86 10.09
CA ALA A 88 -5.16 17.66 8.76
C ALA A 88 -5.76 16.24 8.61
N MET A 89 -6.91 16.01 9.23
CA MET A 89 -7.75 14.83 9.03
C MET A 89 -9.25 15.21 9.07
N ASP A 90 -10.08 14.40 8.41
CA ASP A 90 -11.54 14.47 8.54
C ASP A 90 -11.95 13.57 9.71
N GLU A 91 -12.30 14.19 10.84
CA GLU A 91 -12.54 13.47 12.09
C GLU A 91 -13.75 12.53 12.03
N GLU A 92 -14.82 12.93 11.35
CA GLU A 92 -16.01 12.08 11.16
C GLU A 92 -15.66 10.86 10.29
N LEU A 93 -14.90 11.08 9.22
CA LEU A 93 -14.52 10.00 8.31
C LEU A 93 -13.53 9.03 8.94
N VAL A 94 -12.58 9.53 9.74
CA VAL A 94 -11.65 8.69 10.50
C VAL A 94 -12.37 7.92 11.60
N GLU A 95 -13.27 8.55 12.36
CA GLU A 95 -14.04 7.83 13.37
C GLU A 95 -14.94 6.76 12.73
N THR A 96 -15.55 7.04 11.59
CA THR A 96 -16.31 6.08 10.80
C THR A 96 -15.45 4.86 10.45
N PHE A 97 -14.22 5.09 9.98
CA PHE A 97 -13.26 4.02 9.70
C PHE A 97 -12.99 3.15 10.94
N VAL A 98 -12.59 3.80 12.03
CA VAL A 98 -12.19 3.13 13.28
C VAL A 98 -13.34 2.29 13.82
N ARG A 99 -14.57 2.81 13.82
CA ARG A 99 -15.76 2.12 14.35
C ARG A 99 -16.29 1.01 13.44
N THR A 100 -16.21 1.18 12.13
CA THR A 100 -16.78 0.21 11.17
C THR A 100 -15.85 -0.99 10.95
N GLY A 101 -14.57 -0.86 11.29
CA GLY A 101 -13.55 -1.90 11.08
C GLY A 101 -13.96 -3.31 11.53
N PRO A 102 -14.37 -3.53 12.79
CA PRO A 102 -14.82 -4.84 13.28
C PRO A 102 -15.97 -5.43 12.47
N ALA A 103 -17.00 -4.62 12.19
CA ALA A 103 -18.18 -5.06 11.43
C ALA A 103 -17.82 -5.46 10.00
N MET A 104 -16.85 -4.77 9.38
CA MET A 104 -16.34 -5.16 8.06
C MET A 104 -15.64 -6.52 8.10
N ILE A 105 -14.80 -6.78 9.10
CA ILE A 105 -14.13 -8.07 9.26
C ILE A 105 -15.16 -9.19 9.46
N ASP A 106 -16.11 -9.00 10.38
CA ASP A 106 -17.16 -9.99 10.66
C ASP A 106 -18.01 -10.28 9.41
N PHE A 107 -18.34 -9.24 8.63
CA PHE A 107 -19.07 -9.39 7.37
C PHE A 107 -18.28 -10.23 6.36
N VAL A 108 -16.99 -9.91 6.15
CA VAL A 108 -16.15 -10.63 5.18
C VAL A 108 -16.02 -12.10 5.58
N GLU A 109 -15.79 -12.41 6.86
CA GLU A 109 -15.67 -13.80 7.33
C GLU A 109 -17.01 -14.57 7.23
N ALA A 110 -18.15 -13.90 7.40
CA ALA A 110 -19.47 -14.51 7.27
C ALA A 110 -19.86 -14.82 5.82
N HIS A 111 -19.35 -14.05 4.86
CA HIS A 111 -19.78 -14.07 3.46
C HIS A 111 -18.68 -14.50 2.47
N SER A 112 -17.55 -14.97 2.98
CA SER A 112 -16.49 -15.52 2.15
C SER A 112 -15.68 -16.56 2.90
N ASP A 113 -14.73 -17.17 2.19
CA ASP A 113 -13.80 -18.14 2.77
C ASP A 113 -12.62 -17.48 3.52
N MET A 114 -12.60 -16.14 3.57
CA MET A 114 -11.58 -15.38 4.29
C MET A 114 -11.65 -15.60 5.79
N ARG A 115 -10.49 -15.79 6.43
CA ARG A 115 -10.36 -15.70 7.88
C ARG A 115 -9.18 -14.80 8.22
N PHE A 116 -9.35 -13.98 9.24
CA PHE A 116 -8.34 -13.03 9.69
C PHE A 116 -7.73 -13.47 11.01
N GLU A 117 -6.41 -13.36 11.10
CA GLU A 117 -5.63 -13.56 12.31
C GLU A 117 -4.82 -12.32 12.65
N ILE A 118 -4.51 -12.14 13.93
CA ILE A 118 -3.70 -11.01 14.37
C ILE A 118 -2.24 -11.28 14.03
N ALA A 119 -1.62 -10.34 13.31
CA ALA A 119 -0.18 -10.27 13.12
C ALA A 119 0.48 -9.89 14.45
N THR A 120 0.72 -10.91 15.27
CA THR A 120 1.21 -10.76 16.65
C THR A 120 2.58 -10.11 16.67
N GLY A 121 2.77 -9.16 17.59
CA GLY A 121 4.03 -8.44 17.73
C GLY A 121 4.35 -7.45 16.61
N PHE A 122 3.41 -7.16 15.69
CA PHE A 122 3.60 -6.12 14.68
C PHE A 122 3.18 -4.74 15.23
N PRO A 123 4.14 -3.88 15.66
CA PRO A 123 3.83 -2.58 16.23
C PRO A 123 3.11 -1.66 15.23
N ASP A 124 2.37 -0.70 15.78
CA ASP A 124 2.01 0.51 15.03
C ASP A 124 3.28 1.21 14.49
N TYR A 125 3.15 2.06 13.46
CA TYR A 125 4.32 2.69 12.82
C TYR A 125 4.99 3.78 13.65
N LYS A 126 4.23 4.43 14.54
CA LYS A 126 4.73 5.43 15.50
C LYS A 126 4.22 5.08 16.90
N PRO A 127 4.57 3.89 17.41
CA PRO A 127 3.90 3.28 18.55
C PRO A 127 4.05 4.07 19.85
N GLU A 128 5.01 4.99 19.93
CA GLU A 128 5.23 5.87 21.07
C GLU A 128 4.29 7.11 21.11
N LEU A 129 3.51 7.37 20.06
CA LEU A 129 2.51 8.45 20.07
C LEU A 129 1.33 8.10 20.99
N PRO A 130 0.59 9.10 21.51
CA PRO A 130 -0.59 8.86 22.35
C PRO A 130 -1.57 7.87 21.68
N GLY A 131 -1.95 6.80 22.38
CA GLY A 131 -2.84 5.74 21.88
C GLY A 131 -2.18 4.73 20.93
N GLY A 132 -0.88 4.86 20.63
CA GLY A 132 -0.09 3.90 19.86
C GLY A 132 0.11 2.57 20.58
N ARG A 133 0.38 1.51 19.81
CA ARG A 133 0.55 0.14 20.33
C ARG A 133 1.92 -0.46 19.98
N PRO A 134 2.90 -0.39 20.90
CA PRO A 134 4.20 -1.06 20.74
C PRO A 134 4.12 -2.59 20.61
N GLY A 135 3.17 -3.23 21.30
CA GLY A 135 2.93 -4.68 21.19
C GLY A 135 2.14 -5.09 19.93
N GLY A 136 1.64 -4.10 19.17
CA GLY A 136 0.82 -4.34 18.00
C GLY A 136 -0.63 -4.72 18.33
N GLY A 137 -1.14 -5.74 17.66
CA GLY A 137 -2.50 -6.26 17.85
C GLY A 137 -3.58 -5.64 16.96
N ARG A 138 -3.26 -4.58 16.20
CA ARG A 138 -4.17 -3.85 15.30
C ARG A 138 -4.10 -4.29 13.83
N SER A 139 -3.11 -5.10 13.48
CA SER A 139 -2.83 -5.56 12.13
C SER A 139 -3.36 -6.98 11.96
N LEU A 140 -4.32 -7.19 11.06
CA LEU A 140 -4.91 -8.50 10.81
C LEU A 140 -4.52 -9.02 9.44
N GLY A 141 -3.90 -10.19 9.38
CA GLY A 141 -3.53 -10.88 8.14
C GLY A 141 -4.53 -11.97 7.76
N PRO A 142 -4.58 -12.36 6.48
CA PRO A 142 -5.33 -13.52 6.05
C PRO A 142 -4.62 -14.79 6.49
N VAL A 143 -5.38 -15.78 6.97
CA VAL A 143 -4.85 -17.14 7.11
C VAL A 143 -4.43 -17.69 5.73
N PRO A 144 -3.48 -18.64 5.66
CA PRO A 144 -3.13 -19.31 4.40
C PRO A 144 -4.35 -19.89 3.69
N TYR A 145 -4.38 -19.79 2.36
CA TYR A 145 -5.53 -20.16 1.53
C TYR A 145 -5.14 -21.18 0.46
N ASP A 146 -5.98 -22.21 0.24
CA ASP A 146 -5.78 -23.21 -0.82
C ASP A 146 -6.45 -22.78 -2.13
N LEU A 147 -5.66 -22.49 -3.17
CA LEU A 147 -6.16 -22.09 -4.48
C LEU A 147 -6.94 -23.19 -5.21
N ASN A 148 -6.85 -24.45 -4.78
CA ASN A 148 -7.70 -25.53 -5.31
C ASN A 148 -9.21 -25.27 -5.08
N ARG A 149 -9.56 -24.35 -4.17
CA ARG A 149 -10.94 -23.91 -3.92
C ARG A 149 -11.49 -22.98 -5.01
N ILE A 150 -10.61 -22.41 -5.85
CA ILE A 150 -10.95 -21.53 -7.00
C ILE A 150 -10.15 -21.92 -8.25
N PRO A 151 -10.28 -23.16 -8.76
CA PRO A 151 -9.35 -23.72 -9.75
C PRO A 151 -9.31 -22.95 -11.08
N GLN A 152 -10.43 -22.32 -11.48
CA GLN A 152 -10.50 -21.52 -12.71
C GLN A 152 -9.79 -20.16 -12.60
N TRP A 153 -9.49 -19.73 -11.38
CA TRP A 153 -8.87 -18.43 -11.06
C TRP A 153 -7.44 -18.56 -10.52
N ARG A 154 -6.94 -19.79 -10.38
CA ARG A 154 -5.60 -20.11 -9.85
C ARG A 154 -4.50 -19.23 -10.47
N ASP A 155 -4.46 -19.17 -11.80
CA ASP A 155 -3.43 -18.42 -12.55
C ASP A 155 -3.91 -17.03 -12.99
N ARG A 156 -5.05 -16.56 -12.45
CA ARG A 156 -5.69 -15.28 -12.81
C ARG A 156 -5.72 -14.28 -11.64
N ILE A 157 -4.98 -14.55 -10.58
CA ILE A 157 -4.70 -13.58 -9.51
C ILE A 157 -3.36 -12.91 -9.80
N THR A 158 -3.33 -11.59 -9.72
CA THR A 158 -2.13 -10.80 -9.98
C THR A 158 -1.01 -11.25 -9.05
N SER A 159 0.13 -11.63 -9.62
CA SER A 159 1.30 -12.06 -8.86
C SER A 159 2.57 -11.43 -9.44
N PHE A 160 3.57 -11.28 -8.59
CA PHE A 160 4.94 -11.10 -9.07
C PHE A 160 5.65 -12.46 -9.04
N PRO A 161 6.70 -12.65 -9.85
CA PRO A 161 7.44 -13.90 -9.80
C PRO A 161 8.01 -14.21 -8.39
N PRO A 162 8.33 -15.49 -8.09
CA PRO A 162 8.58 -15.95 -6.73
C PRO A 162 9.80 -15.33 -6.04
N ASP A 163 10.80 -14.90 -6.81
CA ASP A 163 12.06 -14.23 -6.41
C ASP A 163 11.86 -12.79 -5.88
N PHE A 164 10.61 -12.37 -5.65
CA PHE A 164 10.29 -10.97 -5.41
C PHE A 164 9.59 -10.64 -4.08
N SER A 165 10.08 -9.54 -3.49
CA SER A 165 9.36 -8.67 -2.56
C SER A 165 9.15 -7.32 -3.24
N ASN A 166 7.90 -6.89 -3.42
CA ASN A 166 7.58 -5.52 -3.85
C ASN A 166 6.63 -4.81 -2.90
N VAL A 167 5.69 -5.53 -2.29
CA VAL A 167 4.77 -4.96 -1.31
C VAL A 167 4.52 -5.91 -0.14
N GLY A 168 5.58 -6.52 0.40
CA GLY A 168 5.61 -6.71 1.84
C GLY A 168 5.63 -8.12 2.41
N ILE A 169 6.10 -9.12 1.67
CA ILE A 169 6.59 -10.38 2.27
C ILE A 169 7.84 -10.80 1.49
N ASP A 170 9.01 -10.64 2.10
CA ASP A 170 10.28 -11.19 1.60
C ASP A 170 10.30 -12.72 1.70
N ALA A 171 11.28 -13.35 1.04
CA ALA A 171 11.42 -14.81 1.04
C ALA A 171 11.52 -15.40 2.45
N GLU A 172 12.10 -14.66 3.40
CA GLU A 172 12.22 -15.07 4.81
C GLU A 172 10.87 -15.01 5.54
N THR A 173 10.10 -13.94 5.36
CA THR A 173 8.75 -13.78 5.92
C THR A 173 7.79 -14.77 5.26
N ARG A 174 7.97 -15.04 3.96
CA ARG A 174 7.25 -16.10 3.25
C ARG A 174 7.63 -17.45 3.85
N ALA A 175 8.92 -17.76 3.99
CA ALA A 175 9.38 -18.99 4.61
C ALA A 175 8.86 -19.14 6.05
N ARG A 176 8.80 -18.08 6.86
CA ARG A 176 8.19 -18.11 8.20
C ARG A 176 6.68 -18.37 8.15
N LEU A 177 5.94 -17.71 7.26
CA LEU A 177 4.51 -17.94 7.07
C LEU A 177 4.19 -19.32 6.48
N HIS A 178 5.13 -19.91 5.74
CA HIS A 178 5.03 -21.26 5.19
C HIS A 178 5.62 -22.33 6.12
N ALA A 179 6.46 -21.97 7.11
CA ALA A 179 7.10 -22.92 8.02
C ALA A 179 6.12 -23.64 8.94
N ASP A 180 4.96 -23.03 9.20
CA ASP A 180 3.86 -23.63 9.99
C ASP A 180 2.88 -24.44 9.11
N ILE A 181 3.14 -24.55 7.81
CA ILE A 181 2.31 -25.29 6.85
C ILE A 181 2.99 -26.64 6.62
N ASP A 182 2.53 -27.68 7.35
CA ASP A 182 2.86 -29.08 7.05
C ASP A 182 2.68 -29.32 5.54
N ASP A 183 3.57 -30.13 4.93
CA ASP A 183 3.60 -30.57 3.51
C ASP A 183 2.23 -31.14 3.04
N ALA A 184 1.25 -30.27 2.90
CA ALA A 184 -0.12 -30.61 2.55
C ALA A 184 -0.25 -30.56 1.03
N THR A 185 -1.02 -31.51 0.50
CA THR A 185 -1.33 -31.75 -0.91
C THR A 185 -2.10 -30.62 -1.62
N GLY A 186 -2.07 -29.38 -1.11
CA GLY A 186 -2.82 -28.21 -1.57
C GLY A 186 -1.95 -27.14 -2.25
N ASP A 187 -2.57 -26.23 -2.99
CA ASP A 187 -1.89 -25.08 -3.60
C ASP A 187 -2.00 -23.86 -2.69
N ILE A 188 -1.21 -23.87 -1.61
CA ILE A 188 -1.34 -22.90 -0.52
C ILE A 188 -0.66 -21.58 -0.85
N VAL A 189 -1.41 -20.49 -0.75
CA VAL A 189 -0.94 -19.11 -0.85
C VAL A 189 -1.15 -18.35 0.46
N VAL A 190 -0.37 -17.29 0.66
CA VAL A 190 -0.42 -16.42 1.83
C VAL A 190 -0.63 -14.97 1.41
N ALA A 191 -0.67 -14.04 2.37
CA ALA A 191 -0.59 -12.60 2.12
C ALA A 191 -1.74 -12.03 1.25
N GLY A 192 -1.44 -11.00 0.46
CA GLY A 192 -2.37 -10.37 -0.47
C GLY A 192 -3.04 -11.36 -1.42
N THR A 193 -2.32 -12.39 -1.87
CA THR A 193 -2.88 -13.44 -2.72
C THR A 193 -3.96 -14.23 -1.99
N ALA A 194 -3.73 -14.63 -0.74
CA ALA A 194 -4.74 -15.29 0.10
C ALA A 194 -5.95 -14.38 0.34
N LEU A 195 -5.73 -13.09 0.61
CA LEU A 195 -6.79 -12.10 0.79
C LEU A 195 -7.68 -11.99 -0.46
N ILE A 196 -7.08 -11.86 -1.64
CA ILE A 196 -7.83 -11.76 -2.90
C ILE A 196 -8.52 -13.08 -3.23
N ALA A 197 -7.86 -14.22 -3.04
CA ALA A 197 -8.44 -15.54 -3.30
C ALA A 197 -9.70 -15.80 -2.45
N GLY A 198 -9.64 -15.55 -1.14
CA GLY A 198 -10.78 -15.76 -0.26
C GLY A 198 -11.94 -14.79 -0.55
N LEU A 199 -11.66 -13.50 -0.81
CA LEU A 199 -12.69 -12.53 -1.21
C LEU A 199 -13.34 -12.89 -2.54
N LEU A 200 -12.53 -13.26 -3.54
CA LEU A 200 -13.00 -13.70 -4.85
C LEU A 200 -13.90 -14.92 -4.73
N LYS A 201 -13.52 -15.91 -3.91
CA LYS A 201 -14.35 -17.08 -3.65
C LYS A 201 -15.72 -16.73 -3.11
N GLY A 202 -15.82 -15.76 -2.19
CA GLY A 202 -17.11 -15.26 -1.71
C GLY A 202 -18.01 -14.70 -2.82
N LEU A 203 -17.43 -13.94 -3.77
CA LEU A 203 -18.17 -13.46 -4.94
C LEU A 203 -18.60 -14.59 -5.88
N LEU A 204 -17.72 -15.55 -6.14
CA LEU A 204 -18.02 -16.70 -7.00
C LEU A 204 -19.15 -17.56 -6.41
N ASP A 205 -19.17 -17.76 -5.10
CA ASP A 205 -20.25 -18.46 -4.39
C ASP A 205 -21.58 -17.71 -4.47
N ALA A 206 -21.52 -16.38 -4.52
CA ALA A 206 -22.68 -15.53 -4.79
C ALA A 206 -23.08 -15.46 -6.28
N GLY A 207 -22.40 -16.22 -7.16
CA GLY A 207 -22.66 -16.26 -8.59
C GLY A 207 -22.17 -15.03 -9.37
N ILE A 208 -21.24 -14.26 -8.81
CA ILE A 208 -20.66 -13.06 -9.41
C ILE A 208 -19.25 -13.35 -9.88
N GLU A 209 -19.04 -13.33 -11.20
CA GLU A 209 -17.72 -13.50 -11.81
C GLU A 209 -17.17 -12.15 -12.33
N PRO A 210 -15.95 -11.75 -11.94
CA PRO A 210 -15.34 -10.54 -12.49
C PRO A 210 -15.02 -10.65 -13.99
N VAL A 211 -15.24 -9.56 -14.72
CA VAL A 211 -14.84 -9.44 -16.14
C VAL A 211 -13.50 -8.72 -16.22
N THR A 212 -12.43 -9.44 -16.55
CA THR A 212 -11.06 -8.93 -16.74
C THR A 212 -10.85 -8.35 -18.15
N GLY A 213 -9.77 -7.58 -18.38
CA GLY A 213 -9.49 -6.93 -19.66
C GLY A 213 -10.50 -5.83 -20.04
N ALA A 214 -11.24 -5.30 -19.05
CA ALA A 214 -12.37 -4.40 -19.21
C ALA A 214 -12.09 -3.03 -18.57
N ARG A 215 -11.57 -2.08 -19.36
CA ARG A 215 -11.21 -0.75 -18.88
C ARG A 215 -12.39 0.21 -18.94
N ALA A 216 -12.88 0.63 -17.77
CA ALA A 216 -13.82 1.75 -17.68
C ALA A 216 -13.17 3.08 -18.08
N THR A 217 -13.89 3.87 -18.88
CA THR A 217 -13.35 5.10 -19.49
C THR A 217 -14.24 6.34 -19.29
N GLU A 218 -15.55 6.18 -19.09
CA GLU A 218 -16.48 7.30 -18.96
C GLU A 218 -17.66 6.97 -18.05
N LEU A 219 -18.02 7.87 -17.13
CA LEU A 219 -19.26 7.78 -16.36
C LEU A 219 -20.44 8.33 -17.17
N LEU A 220 -21.46 7.51 -17.34
CA LEU A 220 -22.64 7.83 -18.11
C LEU A 220 -23.73 8.40 -17.19
N THR A 221 -24.27 9.56 -17.57
CA THR A 221 -25.20 10.32 -16.73
C THR A 221 -26.58 10.46 -17.36
N ALA A 222 -27.59 10.62 -16.50
CA ALA A 222 -28.93 11.08 -16.85
C ALA A 222 -28.96 12.63 -16.95
N PRO A 223 -30.02 13.23 -17.53
CA PRO A 223 -30.11 14.69 -17.70
C PRO A 223 -30.05 15.51 -16.40
N ASP A 224 -30.41 14.90 -15.27
CA ASP A 224 -30.33 15.50 -13.93
C ASP A 224 -28.93 15.39 -13.29
N GLY A 225 -27.96 14.80 -13.99
CA GLY A 225 -26.59 14.62 -13.54
C GLY A 225 -26.33 13.32 -12.77
N ALA A 226 -27.36 12.50 -12.49
CA ALA A 226 -27.17 11.22 -11.82
C ALA A 226 -26.33 10.26 -12.67
N VAL A 227 -25.35 9.60 -12.05
CA VAL A 227 -24.56 8.53 -12.69
C VAL A 227 -25.44 7.29 -12.79
N THR A 228 -25.64 6.82 -14.02
CA THR A 228 -26.56 5.72 -14.38
C THR A 228 -25.87 4.59 -15.11
N GLY A 229 -24.55 4.65 -15.26
CA GLY A 229 -23.78 3.62 -15.91
C GLY A 229 -22.35 4.04 -16.20
N VAL A 230 -21.65 3.19 -16.94
CA VAL A 230 -20.25 3.37 -17.30
C VAL A 230 -19.99 2.83 -18.70
N ARG A 231 -19.11 3.51 -19.44
CA ARG A 231 -18.56 3.04 -20.71
C ARG A 231 -17.27 2.27 -20.47
N ILE A 232 -17.16 1.10 -21.08
CA ILE A 232 -16.05 0.18 -20.89
C ILE A 232 -15.48 -0.22 -22.25
N ASN A 233 -14.15 -0.16 -22.38
CA ASN A 233 -13.42 -0.77 -23.47
C ASN A 233 -13.11 -2.22 -23.10
N PHE A 234 -13.54 -3.16 -23.94
CA PHE A 234 -13.41 -4.60 -23.71
C PHE A 234 -13.03 -5.29 -25.03
N GLY A 235 -11.77 -5.72 -25.13
CA GLY A 235 -11.16 -6.12 -26.41
C GLY A 235 -11.27 -4.99 -27.45
N ASP A 236 -11.73 -5.33 -28.65
CA ASP A 236 -11.94 -4.36 -29.74
C ASP A 236 -13.28 -3.60 -29.67
N LYS A 237 -14.05 -3.80 -28.59
CA LYS A 237 -15.39 -3.24 -28.44
C LYS A 237 -15.44 -2.19 -27.35
N THR A 238 -16.38 -1.26 -27.51
CA THR A 238 -16.84 -0.37 -26.45
C THR A 238 -18.26 -0.77 -26.09
N ILE A 239 -18.52 -0.99 -24.81
CA ILE A 239 -19.83 -1.35 -24.27
C ILE A 239 -20.29 -0.32 -23.24
N ASP A 240 -21.59 -0.04 -23.22
CA ASP A 240 -22.24 0.82 -22.23
C ASP A 240 -23.00 -0.07 -21.23
N VAL A 241 -22.58 -0.04 -19.96
CA VAL A 241 -23.18 -0.83 -18.88
C VAL A 241 -24.02 0.07 -18.00
N GLY A 242 -25.32 -0.22 -17.92
CA GLY A 242 -26.27 0.51 -17.09
C GLY A 242 -26.22 0.05 -15.63
N ALA A 243 -26.28 1.01 -14.72
CA ALA A 243 -26.37 0.82 -13.28
C ALA A 243 -27.64 1.47 -12.75
N ARG A 244 -28.59 0.67 -12.24
CA ARG A 244 -29.87 1.21 -11.72
C ARG A 244 -29.70 1.99 -10.42
N ARG A 245 -28.68 1.66 -9.62
CA ARG A 245 -28.44 2.25 -8.31
C ARG A 245 -27.12 3.02 -8.25
N ALA A 246 -26.02 2.39 -8.67
CA ALA A 246 -24.71 2.99 -8.45
C ALA A 246 -23.58 2.45 -9.32
N VAL A 247 -22.58 3.32 -9.55
CA VAL A 247 -21.22 2.93 -9.97
C VAL A 247 -20.26 3.18 -8.79
N ILE A 248 -19.47 2.17 -8.43
CA ILE A 248 -18.46 2.24 -7.38
C ILE A 248 -17.06 2.23 -8.01
N LEU A 249 -16.32 3.31 -7.82
CA LEU A 249 -14.92 3.46 -8.22
C LEU A 249 -14.01 2.80 -7.17
N ALA A 250 -13.37 1.69 -7.50
CA ALA A 250 -12.42 0.98 -6.64
C ALA A 250 -11.18 0.48 -7.41
N ASN A 251 -10.85 1.14 -8.52
CA ASN A 251 -9.81 0.75 -9.49
C ASN A 251 -8.49 1.53 -9.31
N GLY A 252 -8.13 1.79 -8.05
CA GLY A 252 -6.80 2.25 -7.67
C GLY A 252 -6.55 3.75 -7.86
N GLY A 253 -5.28 4.12 -7.66
CA GLY A 253 -4.78 5.49 -7.74
C GLY A 253 -4.28 5.89 -9.12
N PHE A 254 -3.34 6.83 -9.16
CA PHE A 254 -2.74 7.38 -10.38
C PHE A 254 -1.22 7.26 -10.43
N GLU A 255 -0.62 6.40 -9.61
CA GLU A 255 0.84 6.30 -9.47
C GLU A 255 1.60 5.89 -10.75
N TRP A 256 0.92 5.33 -11.74
CA TRP A 256 1.50 4.99 -13.06
C TRP A 256 1.29 6.05 -14.14
N ASP A 257 0.59 7.15 -13.82
CA ASP A 257 0.35 8.24 -14.75
C ASP A 257 1.28 9.42 -14.44
N THR A 258 2.36 9.54 -15.20
CA THR A 258 3.39 10.57 -14.96
C THR A 258 2.82 11.99 -15.00
N GLY A 259 1.85 12.26 -15.88
CA GLY A 259 1.20 13.56 -15.97
C GLY A 259 0.40 13.92 -14.72
N LEU A 260 -0.35 12.97 -14.16
CA LEU A 260 -1.07 13.18 -12.89
C LEU A 260 -0.12 13.24 -11.70
N VAL A 261 0.93 12.42 -11.68
CA VAL A 261 1.99 12.45 -10.65
C VAL A 261 2.65 13.83 -10.60
N GLU A 262 3.11 14.36 -11.74
CA GLU A 262 3.74 15.67 -11.83
C GLU A 262 2.77 16.82 -11.51
N ALA A 263 1.49 16.68 -11.88
CA ALA A 263 0.49 17.71 -11.63
C ALA A 263 0.11 17.83 -10.15
N PHE A 264 0.11 16.72 -9.40
CA PHE A 264 -0.45 16.69 -8.05
C PHE A 264 0.57 16.45 -6.93
N LEU A 265 1.57 15.57 -7.13
CA LEU A 265 2.53 15.25 -6.08
C LEU A 265 3.62 16.34 -6.00
N ARG A 266 4.00 16.70 -4.76
CA ARG A 266 4.90 17.85 -4.51
C ARG A 266 6.39 17.51 -4.61
N GLY A 267 6.77 16.23 -4.49
CA GLY A 267 8.18 15.81 -4.46
C GLY A 267 8.46 14.69 -5.44
N PRO A 268 9.75 14.36 -5.65
CA PRO A 268 10.14 13.29 -6.55
C PRO A 268 9.46 11.96 -6.18
N MET A 269 8.89 11.33 -7.20
CA MET A 269 8.33 9.98 -7.17
C MET A 269 8.97 9.25 -8.35
N HIS A 270 9.95 8.39 -8.07
CA HIS A 270 10.80 7.77 -9.09
C HIS A 270 10.22 6.47 -9.64
N GLY A 271 9.22 5.91 -8.97
CA GLY A 271 8.51 4.75 -9.48
C GLY A 271 7.52 4.15 -8.50
N PRO A 272 6.44 3.56 -9.00
CA PRO A 272 5.52 2.78 -8.19
C PRO A 272 6.04 1.36 -7.93
N VAL A 273 5.64 0.77 -6.80
CA VAL A 273 5.86 -0.65 -6.48
C VAL A 273 4.63 -1.53 -6.77
N SER A 274 3.51 -0.90 -7.17
CA SER A 274 2.28 -1.58 -7.59
C SER A 274 2.39 -2.15 -9.02
N PRO A 275 1.53 -3.11 -9.41
CA PRO A 275 1.40 -3.53 -10.81
C PRO A 275 1.02 -2.35 -11.73
N PRO A 276 1.43 -2.35 -13.03
CA PRO A 276 1.35 -1.21 -13.96
C PRO A 276 -0.03 -0.84 -14.47
N TYR A 277 -1.05 -0.94 -13.61
CA TYR A 277 -2.43 -0.70 -13.96
C TYR A 277 -2.99 0.57 -13.30
N ASN A 278 -2.47 1.10 -12.21
CA ASN A 278 -3.14 2.25 -11.56
C ASN A 278 -2.82 3.61 -12.24
N THR A 279 -3.58 3.94 -13.30
CA THR A 279 -3.34 5.10 -14.19
C THR A 279 -4.34 6.25 -13.98
N GLY A 280 -5.04 6.30 -12.85
CA GLY A 280 -5.94 7.43 -12.52
C GLY A 280 -7.26 7.46 -13.29
N ASP A 281 -7.73 6.32 -13.80
CA ASP A 281 -8.99 6.23 -14.56
C ASP A 281 -10.19 6.69 -13.71
N ALA A 282 -10.29 6.23 -12.45
CA ALA A 282 -11.32 6.72 -11.51
C ALA A 282 -11.24 8.22 -11.26
N LEU A 283 -10.03 8.73 -11.00
CA LEU A 283 -9.83 10.14 -10.71
C LEU A 283 -10.33 11.01 -11.88
N ARG A 284 -9.95 10.67 -13.11
CA ARG A 284 -10.40 11.40 -14.31
C ARG A 284 -11.91 11.34 -14.49
N MET A 285 -12.50 10.15 -14.34
CA MET A 285 -13.95 9.97 -14.42
C MET A 285 -14.69 10.80 -13.36
N ALA A 286 -14.22 10.82 -12.12
CA ALA A 286 -14.80 11.60 -11.04
C ALA A 286 -14.64 13.11 -11.27
N MET A 287 -13.45 13.58 -11.64
CA MET A 287 -13.18 14.99 -11.98
C MET A 287 -14.08 15.47 -13.11
N ALA A 288 -14.27 14.64 -14.14
CA ALA A 288 -15.14 14.97 -15.27
C ALA A 288 -16.61 15.14 -14.86
N ARG A 289 -17.01 14.65 -13.67
CA ARG A 289 -18.35 14.84 -13.07
C ARG A 289 -18.38 15.91 -11.97
N GLY A 290 -17.32 16.70 -11.83
CA GLY A 290 -17.24 17.80 -10.87
C GLY A 290 -16.95 17.35 -9.44
N ALA A 291 -16.33 16.19 -9.24
CA ALA A 291 -15.93 15.73 -7.92
C ALA A 291 -14.98 16.72 -7.23
N ASP A 292 -15.26 17.00 -5.96
CA ASP A 292 -14.31 17.68 -5.07
C ASP A 292 -13.16 16.72 -4.74
N LEU A 293 -11.94 17.23 -4.59
CA LEU A 293 -10.74 16.43 -4.40
C LEU A 293 -10.10 16.69 -3.04
N ALA A 294 -9.41 15.68 -2.50
CA ALA A 294 -8.59 15.82 -1.31
C ALA A 294 -7.35 14.94 -1.36
N ASN A 295 -6.36 15.31 -0.52
CA ASN A 295 -5.11 14.56 -0.32
C ASN A 295 -4.28 14.35 -1.59
N MET A 296 -4.50 15.18 -2.62
CA MET A 296 -3.88 15.04 -3.94
C MET A 296 -2.35 15.11 -3.91
N GLY A 297 -1.78 15.89 -2.97
CA GLY A 297 -0.33 16.02 -2.80
C GLY A 297 0.35 14.84 -2.10
N GLU A 298 -0.35 13.72 -1.94
CA GLU A 298 0.11 12.66 -1.08
C GLU A 298 -0.04 11.25 -1.66
N ALA A 299 0.83 10.35 -1.20
CA ALA A 299 0.86 8.95 -1.58
C ALA A 299 1.19 8.05 -0.38
N TRP A 300 1.12 6.74 -0.59
CA TRP A 300 1.68 5.72 0.29
C TRP A 300 3.15 5.53 -0.07
N TRP A 301 3.99 6.38 0.49
CA TRP A 301 5.40 6.50 0.11
C TRP A 301 6.21 5.31 0.60
N VAL A 302 7.19 4.88 -0.20
CA VAL A 302 8.14 3.83 0.16
C VAL A 302 9.51 4.13 -0.43
N PRO A 303 10.62 3.84 0.27
CA PRO A 303 11.93 3.83 -0.36
C PRO A 303 12.01 2.67 -1.35
N ILE A 304 12.60 2.92 -2.51
CA ILE A 304 12.71 1.97 -3.61
C ILE A 304 14.13 1.87 -4.16
N VAL A 305 14.44 0.72 -4.73
CA VAL A 305 15.58 0.48 -5.61
C VAL A 305 15.04 0.02 -6.97
N GLN A 306 15.61 0.54 -8.05
CA GLN A 306 15.35 0.07 -9.41
C GLN A 306 16.58 -0.70 -9.88
N ILE A 307 16.44 -2.02 -10.01
CA ILE A 307 17.51 -2.88 -10.51
C ILE A 307 17.58 -2.72 -12.03
N PRO A 308 18.78 -2.57 -12.63
CA PRO A 308 18.92 -2.53 -14.08
C PRO A 308 18.26 -3.76 -14.75
N ASP A 309 17.60 -3.53 -15.88
CA ASP A 309 16.90 -4.53 -16.71
C ASP A 309 15.75 -5.29 -16.03
N ASP A 310 15.41 -4.90 -14.79
CA ASP A 310 14.32 -5.48 -14.02
C ASP A 310 12.99 -4.82 -14.39
N THR A 311 12.22 -5.49 -15.24
CA THR A 311 10.96 -4.96 -15.78
C THR A 311 9.77 -5.84 -15.46
N ILE A 312 8.58 -5.20 -15.46
CA ILE A 312 7.29 -5.85 -15.46
C ILE A 312 6.47 -5.29 -16.60
N GLU A 313 6.02 -6.14 -17.53
CA GLU A 313 5.26 -5.72 -18.71
C GLU A 313 5.92 -4.58 -19.50
N GLY A 314 7.27 -4.59 -19.57
CA GLY A 314 8.05 -3.54 -20.25
C GLY A 314 8.24 -2.25 -19.45
N HIS A 315 7.70 -2.16 -18.23
CA HIS A 315 7.92 -1.04 -17.33
C HIS A 315 9.04 -1.33 -16.33
N GLN A 316 9.89 -0.35 -16.05
CA GLN A 316 10.91 -0.46 -14.99
C GLN A 316 10.21 -0.76 -13.66
N ARG A 317 10.64 -1.85 -13.02
CA ARG A 317 10.10 -2.26 -11.72
C ARG A 317 10.86 -1.57 -10.60
N SER A 318 10.11 -1.17 -9.58
CA SER A 318 10.66 -0.60 -8.35
C SER A 318 10.49 -1.61 -7.20
N ARG A 319 11.56 -1.81 -6.44
CA ARG A 319 11.64 -2.73 -5.30
C ARG A 319 11.58 -1.96 -4.00
N SER A 320 10.57 -2.20 -3.18
CA SER A 320 10.53 -1.59 -1.85
C SER A 320 11.66 -2.15 -0.98
N VAL A 321 12.46 -1.27 -0.37
CA VAL A 321 13.52 -1.67 0.57
C VAL A 321 13.06 -1.50 2.02
N ARG A 322 13.29 -2.55 2.82
CA ARG A 322 12.81 -2.60 4.20
C ARG A 322 13.83 -3.23 5.12
N LEU A 323 14.05 -4.53 4.99
CA LEU A 323 15.06 -5.26 5.78
C LEU A 323 16.45 -4.66 5.58
N GLU A 324 16.79 -4.36 4.32
CA GLU A 324 18.11 -3.92 3.89
C GLU A 324 18.54 -2.61 4.56
N ARG A 325 17.58 -1.67 4.72
CA ARG A 325 17.83 -0.38 5.38
C ARG A 325 17.76 -0.46 6.91
N THR A 326 17.01 -1.43 7.45
CA THR A 326 16.80 -1.57 8.89
C THR A 326 17.91 -2.38 9.56
N ARG A 327 18.47 -3.40 8.90
CA ARG A 327 19.44 -4.31 9.52
C ARG A 327 20.79 -3.62 9.81
N PRO A 328 21.54 -4.11 10.82
CA PRO A 328 22.81 -3.51 11.25
C PRO A 328 23.83 -3.35 10.12
N ARG A 329 24.79 -2.44 10.30
CA ARG A 329 25.89 -2.17 9.35
C ARG A 329 25.44 -1.60 7.99
N SER A 330 24.33 -0.86 7.99
CA SER A 330 23.83 -0.11 6.84
C SER A 330 23.42 1.31 7.25
N ILE A 331 23.62 2.29 6.38
CA ILE A 331 23.15 3.68 6.55
C ILE A 331 22.67 4.26 5.20
N ILE A 332 21.85 5.31 5.23
CA ILE A 332 21.45 6.04 4.02
C ILE A 332 22.12 7.41 4.02
N VAL A 333 22.80 7.74 2.92
CA VAL A 333 23.51 9.02 2.76
C VAL A 333 23.12 9.73 1.48
N ASN A 334 23.18 11.06 1.50
CA ASN A 334 23.04 11.90 0.31
C ASN A 334 24.39 12.11 -0.42
N ARG A 335 24.39 12.92 -1.49
CA ARG A 335 25.60 13.24 -2.28
C ARG A 335 26.74 13.84 -1.45
N ALA A 336 26.44 14.52 -0.34
CA ALA A 336 27.46 15.09 0.55
C ALA A 336 28.01 14.06 1.56
N GLY A 337 27.68 12.78 1.41
CA GLY A 337 28.09 11.72 2.33
C GLY A 337 27.45 11.83 3.72
N ARG A 338 26.34 12.56 3.85
CA ARG A 338 25.67 12.81 5.14
C ARG A 338 24.39 11.98 5.26
N ARG A 339 24.18 11.40 6.44
CA ARG A 339 22.88 10.86 6.85
C ARG A 339 21.86 11.99 6.99
N PHE A 340 20.58 11.65 6.82
CA PHE A 340 19.49 12.63 6.89
C PHE A 340 18.18 12.05 7.45
N ILE A 341 18.19 10.79 7.90
CA ILE A 341 17.01 10.10 8.42
C ILE A 341 17.40 8.92 9.33
N ASN A 342 16.49 8.54 10.23
CA ASN A 342 16.49 7.21 10.86
C ASN A 342 16.12 6.16 9.80
N GLU A 343 17.08 5.34 9.38
CA GLU A 343 16.89 4.34 8.34
C GLU A 343 16.02 3.15 8.75
N ALA A 344 15.64 3.03 10.02
CA ALA A 344 14.76 2.00 10.54
C ALA A 344 13.31 2.45 10.74
N CYS A 345 13.01 3.74 10.57
CA CYS A 345 11.67 4.29 10.82
C CYS A 345 10.62 3.75 9.83
N ASP A 346 9.35 4.10 10.05
CA ASP A 346 8.29 3.78 9.11
C ASP A 346 8.58 4.34 7.71
N TYR A 347 8.27 3.53 6.68
CA TYR A 347 8.64 3.83 5.30
C TYR A 347 7.93 5.06 4.72
N ASN A 348 6.71 5.36 5.19
CA ASN A 348 5.90 6.44 4.63
C ASN A 348 6.41 7.81 5.07
N SER A 349 6.88 7.92 6.30
CA SER A 349 7.48 9.15 6.83
C SER A 349 8.80 9.52 6.15
N MET A 350 9.49 8.55 5.51
CA MET A 350 10.77 8.82 4.83
C MET A 350 10.65 9.83 3.69
N ALA A 351 9.46 9.95 3.07
CA ALA A 351 9.21 10.94 2.04
C ALA A 351 9.51 12.37 2.48
N GLY A 352 9.24 12.72 3.75
CA GLY A 352 9.51 14.06 4.27
C GLY A 352 11.00 14.43 4.20
N ALA A 353 11.89 13.48 4.45
CA ALA A 353 13.34 13.71 4.43
C ALA A 353 13.89 13.67 3.00
N PHE A 354 13.47 12.70 2.18
CA PHE A 354 13.91 12.60 0.78
C PHE A 354 13.42 13.77 -0.08
N GLN A 355 12.18 14.22 0.13
CA GLN A 355 11.58 15.32 -0.62
C GLN A 355 11.86 16.69 0.02
N TYR A 356 12.84 16.78 0.93
CA TYR A 356 13.27 18.05 1.49
C TYR A 356 13.86 18.95 0.41
N LEU A 357 13.12 20.00 0.05
CA LEU A 357 13.49 20.99 -0.95
C LEU A 357 14.33 22.09 -0.31
N HIS A 358 15.65 22.04 -0.50
CA HIS A 358 16.54 23.13 -0.14
C HIS A 358 16.37 24.30 -1.14
N PRO A 359 16.14 25.54 -0.69
CA PRO A 359 15.83 26.67 -1.58
C PRO A 359 16.89 26.98 -2.64
N ARG A 360 18.15 26.63 -2.37
CA ARG A 360 19.28 26.87 -3.28
C ARG A 360 19.63 25.66 -4.13
N ASP A 361 19.58 24.47 -3.54
CA ASP A 361 20.24 23.28 -4.08
C ASP A 361 19.24 22.19 -4.52
N GLY A 362 17.93 22.47 -4.44
CA GLY A 362 16.89 21.53 -4.85
C GLY A 362 16.67 20.42 -3.82
N TYR A 363 16.27 19.24 -4.28
CA TYR A 363 16.09 18.07 -3.42
C TYR A 363 17.46 17.49 -3.03
N VAL A 364 18.03 17.98 -1.93
CA VAL A 364 19.43 17.68 -1.53
C VAL A 364 19.66 16.23 -1.10
N ASN A 365 18.58 15.51 -0.79
CA ASN A 365 18.62 14.10 -0.39
C ASN A 365 18.19 13.15 -1.53
N ASP A 366 18.12 13.68 -2.76
CA ASP A 366 17.82 12.91 -3.97
C ASP A 366 18.82 13.30 -5.08
N PRO A 367 19.73 12.40 -5.50
CA PRO A 367 19.81 10.98 -5.15
C PRO A 367 20.39 10.74 -3.76
N ALA A 368 20.10 9.53 -3.24
CA ALA A 368 20.70 8.95 -2.05
C ALA A 368 21.15 7.52 -2.31
N TRP A 369 21.94 6.98 -1.39
CA TRP A 369 22.47 5.62 -1.44
C TRP A 369 22.31 4.93 -0.10
N ILE A 370 21.93 3.65 -0.12
CA ILE A 370 22.17 2.74 1.01
C ILE A 370 23.64 2.31 0.92
N VAL A 371 24.41 2.64 1.94
CA VAL A 371 25.81 2.24 2.10
C VAL A 371 25.88 1.15 3.17
N PHE A 372 26.51 0.03 2.84
CA PHE A 372 26.68 -1.12 3.71
C PHE A 372 28.02 -1.80 3.45
N ASP A 373 28.40 -2.73 4.31
CA ASP A 373 29.70 -3.38 4.25
C ASP A 373 29.62 -4.89 4.06
N ASP A 374 30.78 -5.55 3.97
CA ASP A 374 30.88 -6.97 3.66
C ASP A 374 30.26 -7.87 4.75
N GLN A 375 30.24 -7.40 6.00
CA GLN A 375 29.59 -8.15 7.08
C GLN A 375 28.07 -8.03 6.99
N HIS A 376 27.51 -6.89 6.58
CA HIS A 376 26.08 -6.79 6.31
C HIS A 376 25.67 -7.83 5.27
N LEU A 377 26.33 -7.80 4.10
CA LEU A 377 25.98 -8.68 2.98
C LEU A 377 26.10 -10.16 3.36
N LYS A 378 27.19 -10.54 4.05
CA LYS A 378 27.41 -11.93 4.47
C LYS A 378 26.42 -12.43 5.51
N ARG A 379 25.90 -11.56 6.38
CA ARG A 379 24.97 -11.96 7.45
C ARG A 379 23.52 -11.92 7.01
N TYR A 380 23.16 -10.91 6.23
CA TYR A 380 21.76 -10.55 6.00
C TYR A 380 21.33 -10.61 4.54
N GLY A 381 22.29 -10.72 3.60
CA GLY A 381 21.99 -10.55 2.18
C GLY A 381 21.62 -9.09 1.84
N PHE A 382 21.16 -8.86 0.62
CA PHE A 382 20.62 -7.56 0.20
C PHE A 382 19.76 -7.73 -1.07
N LEU A 383 18.47 -7.43 -0.98
CA LEU A 383 17.55 -7.29 -2.13
C LEU A 383 17.68 -8.41 -3.19
N GLY A 384 17.32 -9.63 -2.80
CA GLY A 384 17.39 -10.83 -3.66
C GLY A 384 18.75 -11.53 -3.70
N VAL A 385 19.78 -10.94 -3.07
CA VAL A 385 21.08 -11.60 -2.83
C VAL A 385 21.04 -12.26 -1.46
N GLU A 386 21.22 -13.57 -1.40
CA GLU A 386 21.21 -14.34 -0.15
C GLU A 386 22.54 -14.23 0.61
N PRO A 387 22.56 -14.43 1.95
CA PRO A 387 23.78 -14.48 2.74
C PRO A 387 24.85 -15.42 2.13
N GLY A 388 26.05 -14.87 1.90
CA GLY A 388 27.18 -15.63 1.36
C GLY A 388 27.25 -15.72 -0.17
N GLN A 389 26.26 -15.19 -0.90
CA GLN A 389 26.36 -15.01 -2.35
C GLN A 389 27.23 -13.80 -2.72
N ASP A 390 27.81 -13.85 -3.92
CA ASP A 390 28.59 -12.73 -4.46
C ASP A 390 27.69 -11.54 -4.78
N ALA A 391 28.19 -10.33 -4.53
CA ALA A 391 27.52 -9.10 -4.90
C ALA A 391 27.37 -8.98 -6.43
N PRO A 392 26.17 -8.66 -6.95
CA PRO A 392 25.94 -8.45 -8.38
C PRO A 392 26.61 -7.16 -8.87
N GLU A 393 26.83 -7.05 -10.19
CA GLU A 393 27.53 -5.90 -10.79
C GLU A 393 26.85 -4.55 -10.57
N TRP A 394 25.54 -4.53 -10.36
CA TRP A 394 24.79 -3.30 -10.09
C TRP A 394 25.01 -2.75 -8.68
N PHE A 395 25.64 -3.51 -7.78
CA PHE A 395 26.15 -2.96 -6.53
C PHE A 395 27.44 -2.19 -6.81
N CYS A 396 27.57 -0.99 -6.25
CA CYS A 396 28.82 -0.26 -6.28
C CYS A 396 29.83 -0.83 -5.27
N ARG A 397 30.39 -2.01 -5.55
CA ARG A 397 31.43 -2.65 -4.72
C ARG A 397 32.75 -1.87 -4.80
N SER A 398 33.33 -1.55 -3.64
CA SER A 398 34.51 -0.70 -3.52
C SER A 398 35.42 -1.18 -2.38
N ARG A 399 36.75 -1.11 -2.57
CA ARG A 399 37.73 -1.56 -1.58
C ARG A 399 37.89 -0.59 -0.39
N ASP A 400 37.52 0.67 -0.60
CA ASP A 400 37.59 1.75 0.37
C ASP A 400 36.54 2.84 0.03
N LEU A 401 36.40 3.83 0.91
CA LEU A 401 35.43 4.91 0.75
C LEU A 401 35.80 5.91 -0.37
N ALA A 402 37.08 5.99 -0.75
CA ALA A 402 37.51 6.86 -1.85
C ALA A 402 37.06 6.29 -3.19
N GLU A 403 37.29 4.99 -3.43
CA GLU A 403 36.76 4.29 -4.61
C GLU A 403 35.23 4.33 -4.65
N LEU A 404 34.56 4.21 -3.49
CA LEU A 404 33.10 4.31 -3.43
C LEU A 404 32.61 5.70 -3.85
N GLY A 405 33.27 6.76 -3.39
CA GLY A 405 32.97 8.13 -3.79
C GLY A 405 33.20 8.39 -5.29
N GLU A 406 34.30 7.87 -5.85
CA GLU A 406 34.60 7.98 -7.29
C GLU A 406 33.52 7.33 -8.18
N LYS A 407 32.99 6.16 -7.78
CA LYS A 407 31.99 5.42 -8.55
C LYS A 407 30.57 5.96 -8.41
N THR A 408 30.23 6.56 -7.25
CA THR A 408 28.86 7.00 -6.94
C THR A 408 28.64 8.51 -7.07
N GLY A 409 29.71 9.30 -6.95
CA GLY A 409 29.62 10.76 -6.79
C GLY A 409 29.30 11.22 -5.37
N ILE A 410 29.34 10.32 -4.37
CA ILE A 410 29.28 10.69 -2.95
C ILE A 410 30.60 11.37 -2.56
N ASP A 411 30.53 12.48 -1.80
CA ASP A 411 31.73 13.10 -1.22
C ASP A 411 32.45 12.13 -0.26
N PRO A 412 33.67 11.64 -0.61
CA PRO A 412 34.37 10.65 0.19
C PRO A 412 34.80 11.20 1.56
N ALA A 413 35.08 12.51 1.66
CA ALA A 413 35.48 13.12 2.93
C ALA A 413 34.28 13.25 3.87
N GLY A 414 33.13 13.67 3.34
CA GLY A 414 31.86 13.70 4.07
C GLY A 414 31.43 12.31 4.54
N LEU A 415 31.53 11.30 3.67
CA LEU A 415 31.17 9.92 4.01
C LEU A 415 32.07 9.33 5.10
N ALA A 416 33.38 9.55 5.01
CA ALA A 416 34.32 9.08 6.04
C ALA A 416 34.03 9.69 7.41
N GLN A 417 33.68 10.98 7.47
CA GLN A 417 33.27 11.65 8.71
C GLN A 417 31.98 11.05 9.28
N THR A 418 30.98 10.83 8.43
CA THR A 418 29.70 10.20 8.82
C THR A 418 29.92 8.79 9.38
N ILE A 419 30.70 7.94 8.71
CA ILE A 419 30.96 6.57 9.16
C ILE A 419 31.78 6.56 10.46
N ALA A 420 32.77 7.44 10.60
CA ALA A 420 33.55 7.53 11.84
C ALA A 420 32.67 7.96 13.03
N ALA A 421 31.78 8.94 12.83
CA ALA A 421 30.82 9.36 13.85
C ALA A 421 29.82 8.25 14.19
N TRP A 422 29.25 7.59 13.16
CA TRP A 422 28.35 6.45 13.34
C TRP A 422 28.99 5.34 14.17
N ASN A 423 30.18 4.85 13.75
CA ASN A 423 30.89 3.77 14.44
C ASN A 423 31.21 4.12 15.89
N SER A 424 31.59 5.37 16.17
CA SER A 424 31.88 5.82 17.54
C SER A 424 30.67 5.76 18.49
N ASN A 425 29.45 5.79 17.94
CA ASN A 425 28.21 5.73 18.73
C ASN A 425 27.62 4.31 18.85
N VAL A 426 27.98 3.40 17.94
CA VAL A 426 27.41 2.04 17.87
C VAL A 426 28.38 0.92 18.26
N ASP A 427 29.69 1.19 18.30
CA ASP A 427 30.73 0.25 18.76
C ASP A 427 31.07 0.49 20.24
N VAL A 428 30.05 0.41 21.09
CA VAL A 428 30.11 0.63 22.54
C VAL A 428 29.11 -0.28 23.26
N ASP A 429 29.24 -0.41 24.58
CA ASP A 429 28.36 -1.28 25.41
C ASP A 429 26.87 -0.88 25.34
N ASP A 430 26.58 0.41 25.12
CA ASP A 430 25.22 0.97 24.99
C ASP A 430 25.05 1.73 23.65
N PRO A 431 24.83 1.01 22.54
CA PRO A 431 24.80 1.60 21.21
C PRO A 431 23.56 2.49 21.04
N HIS A 432 23.77 3.70 20.51
CA HIS A 432 22.68 4.65 20.27
C HIS A 432 22.96 5.50 19.02
N ASP A 433 21.91 6.05 18.42
CA ASP A 433 22.02 7.00 17.31
C ASP A 433 21.59 8.41 17.77
N PRO A 434 22.53 9.28 18.14
CA PRO A 434 22.19 10.62 18.65
C PRO A 434 21.67 11.57 17.55
N ASP A 435 21.91 11.27 16.27
CA ASP A 435 21.55 12.15 15.17
C ASP A 435 20.07 12.02 14.79
N PHE A 436 19.56 10.78 14.73
CA PHE A 436 18.21 10.50 14.25
C PHE A 436 17.40 9.55 15.14
N GLY A 437 17.97 9.04 16.24
CA GLY A 437 17.27 8.15 17.17
C GLY A 437 16.99 6.76 16.62
N ARG A 438 17.74 6.28 15.61
CA ARG A 438 17.62 4.90 15.14
C ARG A 438 17.83 3.90 16.29
N GLY A 439 16.89 2.97 16.42
CA GLY A 439 16.86 1.98 17.49
C GLY A 439 16.14 2.45 18.76
N SER A 440 15.56 3.65 18.78
CA SER A 440 14.83 4.18 19.95
C SER A 440 13.33 3.92 19.92
N SER A 441 12.78 3.44 18.80
CA SER A 441 11.37 3.05 18.68
C SER A 441 11.22 1.54 18.69
N SER A 442 10.13 1.05 19.27
CA SER A 442 9.74 -0.37 19.18
C SER A 442 9.52 -0.84 17.74
N TYR A 443 9.22 0.06 16.80
CA TYR A 443 9.13 -0.25 15.38
C TYR A 443 10.50 -0.52 14.73
N ASP A 444 11.54 0.22 15.13
CA ASP A 444 12.85 0.20 14.48
C ASP A 444 13.49 -1.20 14.50
N GLY A 445 13.26 -1.96 15.57
CA GLY A 445 13.78 -3.32 15.72
C GLY A 445 12.98 -4.39 14.99
N TYR A 446 11.75 -4.11 14.52
CA TYR A 446 10.85 -5.14 14.00
C TYR A 446 11.39 -5.86 12.75
N TRP A 447 12.04 -5.10 11.85
CA TRP A 447 12.69 -5.63 10.64
C TRP A 447 14.21 -5.84 10.80
N GLY A 448 14.71 -5.74 12.02
CA GLY A 448 16.13 -5.81 12.35
C GLY A 448 16.67 -7.23 12.47
N ASP A 449 17.86 -7.35 13.07
CA ASP A 449 18.49 -8.63 13.39
C ASP A 449 17.72 -9.35 14.52
N PRO A 450 17.09 -10.50 14.25
CA PRO A 450 16.35 -11.24 15.27
C PRO A 450 17.24 -11.84 16.36
N ASN A 451 18.55 -11.93 16.13
CA ASN A 451 19.52 -12.51 17.07
C ASN A 451 20.20 -11.46 17.97
N ALA A 452 19.87 -10.18 17.79
CA ALA A 452 20.43 -9.13 18.63
C ALA A 452 19.99 -9.26 20.09
N THR A 453 20.90 -8.96 21.01
CA THR A 453 20.67 -9.06 22.47
C THR A 453 20.00 -7.83 23.07
N THR A 454 19.93 -6.73 22.32
CA THR A 454 19.26 -5.47 22.71
C THR A 454 18.37 -4.98 21.58
N ASP A 455 17.35 -4.18 21.89
CA ASP A 455 16.44 -3.63 20.88
C ASP A 455 17.18 -2.70 19.89
N ALA A 456 18.08 -1.86 20.39
CA ALA A 456 18.92 -1.00 19.55
C ALA A 456 19.85 -1.83 18.65
N GLY A 457 20.44 -2.92 19.18
CA GLY A 457 21.32 -3.82 18.42
C GLY A 457 20.63 -4.54 17.26
N LYS A 458 19.28 -4.61 17.25
CA LYS A 458 18.53 -5.12 16.09
C LYS A 458 18.76 -4.28 14.85
N THR A 459 19.12 -3.01 14.99
CA THR A 459 19.26 -2.09 13.85
C THR A 459 20.62 -1.38 13.80
N LEU A 460 21.30 -1.22 14.93
CA LEU A 460 22.60 -0.57 15.03
C LEU A 460 23.75 -1.57 14.90
N GLY A 461 24.77 -1.20 14.14
CA GLY A 461 26.02 -1.96 14.05
C GLY A 461 27.08 -1.22 13.26
N PRO A 462 28.36 -1.45 13.56
CA PRO A 462 29.46 -0.70 12.95
C PRO A 462 29.61 -1.02 11.47
N LEU A 463 29.95 -0.01 10.68
CA LEU A 463 30.22 -0.09 9.25
C LEU A 463 31.74 0.10 9.06
N ASP A 464 32.48 -1.01 9.06
CA ASP A 464 33.94 -1.02 9.27
C ASP A 464 34.70 -2.08 8.45
N THR A 465 34.00 -2.94 7.72
CA THR A 465 34.62 -4.10 7.07
C THR A 465 34.49 -4.03 5.54
N ALA A 466 35.56 -3.58 4.88
CA ALA A 466 35.66 -3.58 3.42
C ALA A 466 35.56 -5.01 2.82
N PRO A 467 35.10 -5.18 1.57
CA PRO A 467 34.62 -4.13 0.66
C PRO A 467 33.34 -3.43 1.15
N TYR A 468 33.20 -2.17 0.78
CA TYR A 468 31.99 -1.38 0.97
C TYR A 468 31.13 -1.43 -0.29
N TYR A 469 29.83 -1.31 -0.11
CA TYR A 469 28.84 -1.33 -1.19
C TYR A 469 27.96 -0.10 -1.08
N ALA A 470 27.55 0.44 -2.22
CA ALA A 470 26.51 1.45 -2.31
C ALA A 470 25.46 1.04 -3.36
N VAL A 471 24.19 1.18 -2.99
CA VAL A 471 23.03 0.94 -3.85
C VAL A 471 22.20 2.22 -3.92
N PRO A 472 21.90 2.76 -5.12
CA PRO A 472 21.01 3.91 -5.25
C PRO A 472 19.64 3.61 -4.65
N VAL A 473 19.16 4.49 -3.77
CA VAL A 473 17.83 4.42 -3.18
C VAL A 473 17.07 5.71 -3.47
N ALA A 474 15.82 5.56 -3.88
CA ALA A 474 14.95 6.66 -4.25
C ALA A 474 13.60 6.55 -3.51
N LEU A 475 12.75 7.55 -3.66
CA LEU A 475 11.37 7.49 -3.15
C LEU A 475 10.40 7.11 -4.26
N GLY A 476 9.57 6.12 -3.96
CA GLY A 476 8.49 5.62 -4.79
C GLY A 476 7.18 5.57 -4.02
N ALA A 477 6.16 4.94 -4.60
CA ALA A 477 4.85 4.80 -3.97
C ALA A 477 4.23 3.42 -4.15
N MET A 478 3.55 2.92 -3.13
CA MET A 478 2.65 1.75 -3.23
C MET A 478 1.33 2.09 -3.91
N GLY A 479 0.98 3.36 -3.93
CA GLY A 479 -0.19 3.92 -4.57
C GLY A 479 -0.42 5.34 -4.08
N THR A 480 -1.17 6.14 -4.84
CA THR A 480 -1.55 7.49 -4.40
C THR A 480 -2.70 7.42 -3.40
N LYS A 481 -2.79 8.41 -2.49
CA LYS A 481 -3.92 8.55 -1.56
C LYS A 481 -4.78 9.78 -1.82
N GLY A 482 -4.52 10.47 -2.92
CA GLY A 482 -5.34 11.55 -3.44
C GLY A 482 -6.48 11.04 -4.31
N GLY A 483 -7.65 11.66 -4.19
CA GLY A 483 -8.82 11.27 -4.97
C GLY A 483 -10.04 12.14 -4.71
N PRO A 484 -11.21 11.77 -5.28
CA PRO A 484 -12.49 12.36 -4.92
C PRO A 484 -12.75 12.28 -3.42
N ARG A 485 -13.22 13.38 -2.83
CA ARG A 485 -13.79 13.39 -1.48
C ARG A 485 -15.05 12.54 -1.46
N THR A 486 -15.22 11.80 -0.38
CA THR A 486 -16.44 11.07 -0.11
C THR A 486 -17.03 11.49 1.23
N ASP A 487 -18.27 11.09 1.47
CA ASP A 487 -18.80 11.04 2.84
C ASP A 487 -18.52 9.70 3.51
N ARG A 488 -19.11 9.51 4.70
CA ARG A 488 -18.99 8.30 5.52
C ARG A 488 -19.45 7.01 4.84
N ASP A 489 -20.26 7.07 3.79
CA ASP A 489 -20.77 5.90 3.06
C ASP A 489 -20.08 5.73 1.69
N GLY A 490 -19.02 6.49 1.43
CA GLY A 490 -18.26 6.41 0.18
C GLY A 490 -18.93 7.14 -1.00
N ARG A 491 -19.99 7.93 -0.78
CA ARG A 491 -20.61 8.72 -1.87
C ARG A 491 -19.69 9.86 -2.26
N VAL A 492 -19.41 10.00 -3.56
CA VAL A 492 -18.52 11.06 -4.05
C VAL A 492 -19.20 12.42 -3.90
N ARG A 493 -18.47 13.40 -3.38
CA ARG A 493 -18.93 14.79 -3.24
C ARG A 493 -18.57 15.61 -4.47
N HIS A 494 -19.50 16.43 -4.91
CA HIS A 494 -19.29 17.46 -5.92
C HIS A 494 -18.63 18.70 -5.28
N VAL A 495 -17.94 19.52 -6.08
CA VAL A 495 -17.33 20.80 -5.63
C VAL A 495 -18.34 21.81 -5.06
N SER A 496 -19.64 21.57 -5.23
CA SER A 496 -20.71 22.36 -4.60
C SER A 496 -21.03 21.93 -3.16
N GLY A 497 -20.46 20.83 -2.67
CA GLY A 497 -20.72 20.24 -1.35
C GLY A 497 -21.76 19.11 -1.34
N GLU A 498 -22.59 19.02 -2.38
CA GLU A 498 -23.60 17.97 -2.56
C GLU A 498 -22.99 16.65 -2.99
N VAL A 499 -23.72 15.54 -2.79
CA VAL A 499 -23.32 14.23 -3.34
C VAL A 499 -23.60 14.16 -4.83
N ILE A 500 -22.73 13.48 -5.59
CA ILE A 500 -22.99 13.12 -6.99
C ILE A 500 -23.88 11.87 -6.98
N PRO A 501 -25.16 11.95 -7.39
CA PRO A 501 -26.08 10.83 -7.26
C PRO A 501 -25.61 9.62 -8.07
N GLY A 502 -25.63 8.44 -7.44
CA GLY A 502 -25.23 7.17 -8.07
C GLY A 502 -23.71 6.96 -8.17
N LEU A 503 -22.87 7.85 -7.63
CA LEU A 503 -21.41 7.70 -7.70
C LEU A 503 -20.78 7.48 -6.31
N TYR A 504 -19.98 6.43 -6.20
CA TYR A 504 -19.25 6.05 -4.99
C TYR A 504 -17.77 5.83 -5.31
N ALA A 505 -16.91 5.94 -4.30
CA ALA A 505 -15.50 5.61 -4.41
C ALA A 505 -14.97 4.94 -3.12
N ALA A 506 -14.03 4.01 -3.27
CA ALA A 506 -13.38 3.29 -2.19
C ALA A 506 -11.91 2.96 -2.49
N GLY A 507 -11.10 2.76 -1.46
CA GLY A 507 -9.66 2.50 -1.60
C GLY A 507 -8.89 3.70 -2.17
N ASN A 508 -7.83 3.45 -2.95
CA ASN A 508 -7.03 4.54 -3.53
C ASN A 508 -7.76 5.32 -4.65
N ALA A 509 -8.96 4.89 -5.03
CA ALA A 509 -9.83 5.65 -5.94
C ALA A 509 -10.58 6.80 -5.24
N MET A 510 -10.54 6.87 -3.91
CA MET A 510 -11.04 8.00 -3.11
C MET A 510 -9.89 8.72 -2.39
N ALA A 511 -10.15 9.94 -1.90
CA ALA A 511 -9.22 10.59 -0.98
C ALA A 511 -9.06 9.77 0.31
N GLY A 512 -7.83 9.39 0.64
CA GLY A 512 -7.53 8.53 1.79
C GLY A 512 -8.01 9.12 3.11
N VAL A 513 -8.77 8.36 3.88
CA VAL A 513 -9.51 8.86 5.05
C VAL A 513 -8.63 9.31 6.21
N THR A 514 -7.45 8.71 6.35
CA THR A 514 -6.48 9.06 7.39
C THR A 514 -5.66 10.31 7.05
N GLY A 515 -5.93 10.95 5.90
CA GLY A 515 -5.22 12.14 5.45
C GLY A 515 -3.72 11.87 5.40
N ARG A 516 -2.95 12.58 6.23
CA ARG A 516 -1.48 12.42 6.32
C ARG A 516 -1.04 11.20 7.12
N ALA A 517 -1.89 10.70 8.02
CA ALA A 517 -1.52 9.63 8.94
C ALA A 517 -1.42 8.27 8.23
N TYR A 518 -0.46 7.45 8.67
CA TYR A 518 -0.33 6.05 8.30
C TYR A 518 -0.16 5.24 9.59
N GLY A 519 -1.28 4.69 10.10
CA GLY A 519 -1.36 4.11 11.43
C GLY A 519 -0.41 2.93 11.67
N GLY A 520 -0.42 1.96 10.78
CA GLY A 520 0.36 0.73 10.93
C GLY A 520 0.28 -0.16 9.70
N ALA A 521 0.79 -1.38 9.80
CA ALA A 521 0.73 -2.36 8.72
C ALA A 521 -0.71 -2.66 8.33
N GLY A 522 -1.02 -2.48 7.05
CA GLY A 522 -2.38 -2.56 6.54
C GLY A 522 -3.18 -1.27 6.61
N GLY A 523 -2.55 -0.14 6.93
CA GLY A 523 -3.16 1.20 6.92
C GLY A 523 -3.68 1.64 5.54
N THR A 524 -3.38 0.91 4.47
CA THR A 524 -4.00 1.07 3.15
C THR A 524 -5.22 0.17 2.98
N ILE A 525 -5.06 -1.14 3.20
CA ILE A 525 -6.09 -2.15 2.96
C ILE A 525 -7.25 -2.04 3.95
N GLY A 526 -6.96 -1.81 5.24
CA GLY A 526 -7.98 -1.65 6.29
C GLY A 526 -9.05 -0.62 5.92
N PRO A 527 -8.70 0.67 5.73
CA PRO A 527 -9.67 1.67 5.32
C PRO A 527 -10.24 1.39 3.92
N ALA A 528 -9.46 0.86 2.97
CA ALA A 528 -9.95 0.49 1.65
C ALA A 528 -11.11 -0.53 1.72
N MET A 529 -10.98 -1.57 2.53
CA MET A 529 -12.02 -2.59 2.73
C MET A 529 -13.20 -2.04 3.52
N VAL A 530 -12.98 -1.22 4.56
CA VAL A 530 -14.07 -0.57 5.32
C VAL A 530 -14.93 0.29 4.41
N PHE A 531 -14.33 1.16 3.60
CA PHE A 531 -15.11 1.99 2.68
C PHE A 531 -15.67 1.22 1.49
N GLY A 532 -15.02 0.13 1.07
CA GLY A 532 -15.61 -0.82 0.14
C GLY A 532 -16.90 -1.41 0.69
N PHE A 533 -16.87 -1.94 1.91
CA PHE A 533 -18.03 -2.49 2.62
C PHE A 533 -19.17 -1.47 2.76
N ARG A 534 -18.86 -0.26 3.25
CA ARG A 534 -19.87 0.81 3.41
C ARG A 534 -20.46 1.26 2.07
N ALA A 535 -19.63 1.47 1.06
CA ALA A 535 -20.08 1.86 -0.27
C ALA A 535 -20.96 0.80 -0.91
N GLY A 536 -20.56 -0.48 -0.85
CA GLY A 536 -21.37 -1.59 -1.38
C GLY A 536 -22.72 -1.71 -0.69
N GLN A 537 -22.75 -1.65 0.64
CA GLN A 537 -23.99 -1.74 1.42
C GLN A 537 -24.93 -0.56 1.12
N HIS A 538 -24.41 0.67 1.12
CA HIS A 538 -25.23 1.86 0.86
C HIS A 538 -25.69 1.90 -0.61
N ALA A 539 -24.83 1.53 -1.56
CA ALA A 539 -25.20 1.44 -2.98
C ALA A 539 -26.33 0.42 -3.22
N ALA A 540 -26.32 -0.69 -2.49
CA ALA A 540 -27.37 -1.71 -2.60
C ALA A 540 -28.65 -1.31 -1.89
N THR A 541 -28.57 -0.81 -0.65
CA THR A 541 -29.74 -0.69 0.24
C THR A 541 -30.26 0.74 0.42
N GLY A 542 -29.46 1.75 0.06
CA GLY A 542 -29.73 3.15 0.40
C GLY A 542 -29.62 3.49 1.88
N THR A 543 -29.08 2.57 2.70
CA THR A 543 -28.98 2.70 4.16
C THR A 543 -27.52 2.63 4.58
N SER A 544 -27.09 3.54 5.47
CA SER A 544 -25.75 3.52 6.07
C SER A 544 -25.54 2.27 6.93
N VAL A 545 -24.31 1.76 6.97
CA VAL A 545 -23.91 0.75 7.96
C VAL A 545 -23.96 1.39 9.35
N SER A 546 -24.69 0.74 10.27
CA SER A 546 -24.92 1.15 11.66
C SER A 546 -23.66 1.11 12.51
#